data_AF-A0A2N1VHI7-F1
#
_entry.id   AF-A0A2N1VHI7-F1
#
_cell.length_a   1.000
_cell.length_b   1.000
_cell.length_c   1.000
_cell.angle_alpha   90.00
_cell.angle_beta   90.00
_cell.angle_gamma   90.00
#
_symmetry.space_group_name_H-M   'P 1'
#
loop_
_entity.id
_entity.type
_entity.pdbx_description
1 polymer ?
#
loop_
_entity_poly.entity_id
_entity_poly.type
_entity_poly.pdbx_seq_one_letter_code
_entity_poly.pdbx_strand_id
1 'polypeptide(L)'
;MKITVRADTVYSVIRISDNSIIPYPGSKLYMSVNSLFGIIQNPNGDSLIVTYDPEYGYPDKVDINPQMHPVDGGVIYFTSNLRIIK
;
A
#
# COMPACT_ATOMS: atom_id res chain seq x y z
N MET A 1 -3.21 -12.81 3.39
CA MET A 1 -4.21 -12.00 4.14
C MET A 1 -5.60 -12.50 3.81
N LYS A 2 -6.58 -12.35 4.71
CA LYS A 2 -8.00 -12.60 4.43
C LYS A 2 -8.74 -11.28 4.56
N ILE A 3 -9.36 -10.82 3.48
CA ILE A 3 -10.09 -9.54 3.41
C ILE A 3 -11.57 -9.86 3.21
N THR A 4 -12.42 -9.26 4.03
CA THR A 4 -13.88 -9.34 3.87
C THR A 4 -14.38 -8.02 3.29
N VAL A 5 -15.06 -8.08 2.15
CA VAL A 5 -15.64 -6.91 1.49
C VAL A 5 -17.17 -6.99 1.59
N ARG A 6 -17.82 -5.88 1.92
CA ARG A 6 -19.29 -5.74 1.92
C ARG A 6 -19.67 -4.55 1.06
N ALA A 7 -20.50 -4.80 0.05
CA ALA A 7 -21.06 -3.79 -0.86
C ALA A 7 -20.06 -2.92 -1.66
N ASP A 8 -18.74 -3.17 -1.55
CA ASP A 8 -17.57 -2.43 -2.13
C ASP A 8 -16.59 -1.94 -1.05
N THR A 9 -16.95 -2.03 0.22
CA THR A 9 -16.17 -1.51 1.32
C THR A 9 -15.44 -2.65 2.03
N VAL A 10 -14.15 -2.46 2.30
CA VAL A 10 -13.38 -3.40 3.12
C VAL A 10 -13.92 -3.36 4.55
N TYR A 11 -14.58 -4.44 4.96
CA TYR A 11 -15.24 -4.57 6.26
C TYR A 11 -14.28 -5.09 7.33
N SER A 12 -13.42 -6.06 6.98
CA SER A 12 -12.40 -6.57 7.90
C SER A 12 -11.17 -7.09 7.17
N VAL A 13 -10.02 -6.98 7.82
CA VAL A 13 -8.74 -7.52 7.34
C VAL A 13 -8.16 -8.39 8.44
N ILE A 14 -7.86 -9.63 8.10
CA ILE A 14 -7.28 -10.62 9.01
C ILE A 14 -5.92 -11.04 8.46
N ARG A 15 -4.89 -10.96 9.31
CA ARG A 15 -3.57 -11.47 8.97
C ARG A 15 -3.59 -13.00 9.12
N ILE A 16 -3.21 -13.72 8.06
CA ILE A 16 -3.30 -15.19 8.04
C ILE A 16 -2.27 -15.83 8.99
N SER A 17 -1.11 -15.20 9.20
CA SER A 17 -0.02 -15.78 10.00
C SER A 17 -0.37 -15.99 11.47
N ASP A 18 -1.21 -15.11 12.04
CA ASP A 18 -1.55 -15.10 13.47
C ASP A 18 -3.07 -14.98 13.71
N ASN A 19 -3.87 -14.96 12.63
CA ASN A 19 -5.32 -14.76 12.63
C ASN A 19 -5.77 -13.46 13.33
N SER A 20 -4.86 -12.49 13.52
CA SER A 20 -5.17 -11.21 14.15
C SER A 20 -5.96 -10.31 13.21
N ILE A 21 -6.93 -9.59 13.79
CA ILE A 21 -7.66 -8.54 13.09
C ILE A 21 -6.74 -7.32 12.98
N ILE A 22 -6.64 -6.73 11.79
CA ILE A 22 -5.96 -5.46 11.59
C ILE A 22 -6.99 -4.35 11.83
N PRO A 23 -6.90 -3.59 12.94
CA PRO A 23 -7.83 -2.51 13.21
C PRO A 23 -7.53 -1.27 12.36
N TYR A 24 -8.47 -0.33 12.34
CA TYR A 24 -8.21 1.02 11.86
C TYR A 24 -7.14 1.69 12.75
N PRO A 25 -6.20 2.50 12.19
CA PRO A 25 -6.08 2.91 10.78
C PRO A 25 -5.33 1.93 9.87
N GLY A 26 -4.70 0.88 10.41
CA GLY A 26 -3.88 -0.05 9.63
C GLY A 26 -4.64 -0.80 8.53
N SER A 27 -5.95 -1.01 8.70
CA SER A 27 -6.81 -1.60 7.67
C SER A 27 -7.14 -0.67 6.51
N LYS A 28 -6.96 0.65 6.64
CA LYS A 28 -7.28 1.66 5.61
C LYS A 28 -6.40 1.51 4.36
N LEU A 29 -5.23 0.89 4.51
CA LEU A 29 -4.29 0.60 3.42
C LEU A 29 -4.82 -0.46 2.45
N TYR A 30 -5.86 -1.20 2.83
CA TYR A 30 -6.50 -2.21 2.01
C TYR A 30 -7.81 -1.65 1.47
N MET A 31 -7.92 -1.59 0.14
CA MET A 31 -9.08 -1.05 -0.56
C MET A 31 -9.65 -2.08 -1.53
N SER A 32 -10.93 -1.94 -1.87
CA SER A 32 -11.51 -2.72 -2.97
C SER A 32 -11.12 -2.11 -4.32
N VAL A 33 -11.22 -2.89 -5.39
CA VAL A 33 -11.03 -2.42 -6.76
C VAL A 33 -11.93 -1.21 -7.07
N ASN A 34 -13.20 -1.24 -6.62
CA ASN A 34 -14.13 -0.12 -6.82
C ASN A 34 -13.67 1.15 -6.09
N SER A 35 -13.16 1.02 -4.86
CA SER A 35 -12.59 2.15 -4.12
C SER A 35 -11.38 2.75 -4.84
N LEU A 36 -10.51 1.91 -5.42
CA LEU A 36 -9.37 2.38 -6.22
C LEU A 36 -9.83 3.13 -7.48
N PHE A 37 -10.83 2.62 -8.19
CA PHE A 37 -11.44 3.34 -9.31
C PHE A 37 -12.06 4.68 -8.89
N GLY A 38 -12.70 4.73 -7.72
CA GLY A 38 -13.26 5.97 -7.17
C GLY A 38 -12.20 7.05 -6.97
N ILE A 39 -11.02 6.70 -6.46
CA ILE A 39 -9.88 7.62 -6.29
C ILE A 39 -9.36 8.09 -7.65
N ILE A 40 -9.20 7.16 -8.61
CA ILE A 40 -8.68 7.49 -9.95
C ILE A 40 -9.62 8.42 -10.71
N GLN A 41 -10.93 8.22 -10.59
CA GLN A 41 -11.93 9.06 -11.26
C GLN A 41 -12.04 10.46 -10.65
N ASN A 42 -11.78 10.58 -9.34
CA ASN A 42 -11.89 11.85 -8.60
C ASN A 42 -10.62 12.12 -7.78
N PRO A 43 -9.49 12.44 -8.44
CA PRO A 43 -8.19 12.58 -7.78
C PRO A 43 -8.08 13.81 -6.86
N ASN A 44 -9.10 14.66 -6.74
CA ASN A 44 -9.12 15.86 -5.89
C ASN A 44 -7.90 16.80 -6.06
N GLY A 45 -7.25 16.79 -7.22
CA GLY A 45 -6.04 17.59 -7.49
C GLY A 45 -4.72 16.90 -7.12
N ASP A 46 -4.76 15.65 -6.65
CA ASP A 46 -3.58 14.85 -6.33
C ASP A 46 -2.90 14.29 -7.59
N SER A 47 -1.57 14.13 -7.51
CA SER A 47 -0.80 13.39 -8.51
C SER A 47 -0.90 11.90 -8.22
N LEU A 48 -1.28 11.09 -9.20
CA LEU A 48 -1.46 9.64 -9.02
C LEU A 48 -0.48 8.84 -9.87
N ILE A 49 0.15 7.82 -9.27
CA ILE A 49 0.77 6.71 -10.00
C ILE A 49 -0.08 5.48 -9.79
N VAL A 50 -0.61 4.92 -10.88
CA VAL A 50 -1.48 3.75 -10.84
C VAL A 50 -0.76 2.57 -11.47
N THR A 51 -0.69 1.46 -10.74
CA THR A 51 -0.27 0.16 -11.29
C THR A 51 -1.51 -0.66 -11.57
N TYR A 52 -1.63 -1.14 -12.81
CA TYR A 52 -2.71 -2.02 -13.22
C TYR A 52 -2.23 -3.47 -13.18
N ASP A 53 -3.15 -4.37 -12.83
CA ASP A 53 -2.96 -5.80 -12.99
C ASP A 53 -2.77 -6.12 -14.49
N PRO A 54 -1.67 -6.78 -14.89
CA PRO A 54 -1.35 -7.00 -16.30
C PRO A 54 -2.24 -8.06 -16.96
N GLU A 55 -2.91 -8.93 -16.19
CA GLU A 55 -3.75 -10.00 -16.69
C GLU A 55 -5.21 -9.55 -16.85
N TYR A 56 -5.72 -8.81 -15.86
CA TYR A 56 -7.13 -8.44 -15.78
C TYR A 56 -7.42 -6.95 -16.00
N GLY A 57 -6.39 -6.09 -16.01
CA GLY A 57 -6.51 -4.68 -16.36
C GLY A 57 -7.18 -3.78 -15.31
N TYR A 58 -7.42 -4.27 -14.09
CA TYR A 58 -7.93 -3.44 -12.99
C TYR A 58 -6.79 -2.74 -12.23
N PRO A 59 -7.04 -1.60 -11.54
CA PRO A 59 -6.06 -0.98 -10.67
C PRO A 59 -5.67 -1.92 -9.52
N ASP A 60 -4.41 -2.32 -9.47
CA ASP A 60 -3.84 -3.11 -8.37
C ASP A 60 -3.36 -2.19 -7.24
N LYS A 61 -2.70 -1.08 -7.61
CA LYS A 61 -2.14 -0.11 -6.66
C LYS A 61 -2.35 1.31 -7.14
N VAL A 62 -2.64 2.21 -6.21
CA VAL A 62 -2.67 3.65 -6.44
C VAL A 62 -1.75 4.30 -5.41
N ASP A 63 -0.77 5.04 -5.91
CA ASP A 63 0.11 5.88 -5.12
C ASP A 63 -0.33 7.35 -5.29
N ILE A 64 -0.66 8.00 -4.18
CA ILE A 64 -1.21 9.36 -4.13
C ILE A 64 -0.11 10.31 -3.65
N ASN A 65 0.16 11.33 -4.46
CA ASN A 65 1.21 12.31 -4.27
C ASN A 65 2.58 11.65 -3.98
N PRO A 66 3.09 10.81 -4.89
CA PRO A 66 4.38 10.11 -4.69
C PRO A 66 5.55 11.06 -4.40
N GLN A 67 5.48 12.30 -4.90
CA GLN A 67 6.44 13.38 -4.64
C GLN A 67 6.45 13.88 -3.19
N MET A 68 5.37 13.64 -2.44
CA MET A 68 5.25 13.99 -1.03
C MET A 68 5.72 12.87 -0.10
N HIS A 69 5.95 11.66 -0.63
CA HIS A 69 6.59 10.63 0.18
C HIS A 69 7.98 11.11 0.57
N PRO A 70 8.43 10.81 1.79
CA PRO A 70 9.84 10.96 2.11
C PRO A 70 10.61 10.14 1.07
N VAL A 71 11.27 10.82 0.14
CA VAL A 71 12.45 10.22 -0.49
C VAL A 71 13.33 9.84 0.70
N ASP A 72 13.62 8.55 0.86
CA ASP A 72 14.74 8.13 1.70
C ASP A 72 15.90 9.00 1.21
N GLY A 73 16.21 10.07 1.94
CA GLY A 73 17.14 11.10 1.53
C GLY A 73 18.50 10.46 1.59
N GLY A 74 18.84 9.75 0.50
CA GLY A 74 19.77 8.63 0.43
C GLY A 74 20.63 8.51 1.68
N VAL A 75 20.20 7.70 2.65
CA VAL A 75 21.11 7.37 3.75
C VAL A 75 22.13 6.40 3.17
N ILE A 76 23.25 6.96 2.68
CA ILE A 76 24.41 6.20 2.29
C ILE A 76 25.07 5.71 3.59
N TYR A 77 24.78 4.46 3.96
CA TYR A 77 25.51 3.80 5.04
C TYR A 77 26.90 3.41 4.53
N PHE A 78 27.92 4.19 4.89
CA PHE A 78 29.30 3.75 4.77
C PHE A 78 29.61 2.86 5.96
N THR A 79 29.76 1.56 5.70
CA THR A 79 30.39 0.67 6.68
C THR A 79 31.91 0.83 6.54
N SER A 80 32.58 1.16 7.65
CA SER A 80 34.03 1.08 7.76
C SER A 80 34.39 0.37 9.06
N ASN A 81 35.50 -0.38 9.06
CA ASN A 81 35.97 -1.23 10.16
C ASN A 81 35.12 -2.48 10.48
N LEU A 82 34.72 -3.24 9.46
CA LEU A 82 34.29 -4.63 9.67
C LEU A 82 35.51 -5.45 10.12
N ARG A 83 35.64 -5.72 11.42
CA ARG A 83 36.61 -6.69 11.95
C ARG A 83 35.92 -8.04 12.14
N ILE A 84 36.53 -9.08 11.58
CA ILE A 84 36.16 -10.46 11.86
C ILE A 84 36.62 -10.75 13.29
N ILE A 85 35.68 -10.99 14.18
CA ILE A 85 35.99 -11.59 15.50
C ILE A 85 36.23 -13.07 15.22
N LYS A 86 37.46 -13.52 15.46
CA LYS A 86 37.87 -14.91 15.31
C LYS A 86 37.82 -15.62 16.65
#